data_AF-X1PQ59-F1
#
_entry.id   AF-X1PQ59-F1
#
_cell.length_a   1.000
_cell.length_b   1.000
_cell.length_c   1.000
_cell.angle_alpha   90.00
_cell.angle_beta   90.00
_cell.angle_gamma   90.00
#
_symmetry.space_group_name_H-M   'P 1'
#
loop_
_entity.id
_entity.type
_entity.pdbx_description
1 polymer ?
#
loop_
_entity_poly.entity_id
_entity_poly.type
_entity_poly.pdbx_seq_one_letter_code
_entity_poly.pdbx_strand_id
1 'polypeptide(L)' 'MGVGLTPTEKKFLADPAQFNSSYRSKLYYRISKKVLASVELLLD' A
#
# COMPACT_ATOMS: atom_id res chain seq x y z
N MET A 1 7.18 -13.07 -3.51
CA MET A 1 6.29 -11.97 -3.95
C MET A 1 7.03 -10.66 -3.70
N GLY A 2 7.29 -9.85 -4.73
CA GLY A 2 8.15 -8.66 -4.61
C GLY A 2 7.55 -7.55 -3.73
N VAL A 3 8.43 -6.78 -3.09
CA VAL A 3 8.14 -5.65 -2.18
C VAL A 3 7.49 -4.44 -2.91
N GLY A 4 7.15 -4.60 -4.19
CA GLY A 4 6.57 -3.55 -5.01
C GLY A 4 5.09 -3.27 -4.72
N LEU A 5 4.70 -2.03 -4.96
CA LEU A 5 3.29 -1.63 -5.05
C LEU A 5 2.67 -2.19 -6.33
N THR A 6 1.49 -2.77 -6.19
CA THR A 6 0.64 -3.20 -7.30
C THR A 6 0.11 -1.98 -8.07
N PRO A 7 -0.34 -2.14 -9.33
CA PRO A 7 -0.95 -1.04 -10.09
C PRO A 7 -2.13 -0.38 -9.36
N THR A 8 -2.93 -1.17 -8.63
CA THR A 8 -4.07 -0.66 -7.85
C THR A 8 -3.61 0.19 -6.67
N GLU A 9 -2.61 -0.26 -5.91
CA GLU A 9 -2.04 0.52 -4.79
C GLU A 9 -1.41 1.82 -5.30
N LYS A 10 -0.74 1.81 -6.46
CA LYS A 10 -0.21 3.02 -7.10
C LYS A 10 -1.31 4.00 -7.48
N LYS A 11 -2.39 3.52 -8.12
CA LYS A 11 -3.56 4.35 -8.45
C LYS A 11 -4.23 4.91 -7.18
N PHE A 12 -4.30 4.11 -6.13
CA PHE A 12 -4.84 4.54 -4.85
C PHE A 12 -4.01 5.63 -4.17
N LEU A 13 -2.68 5.56 -4.22
CA LEU A 13 -1.82 6.61 -3.69
C LEU A 13 -1.91 7.91 -4.51
N ALA A 14 -2.15 7.81 -5.82
CA ALA A 14 -2.33 8.97 -6.68
C ALA A 14 -3.67 9.68 -6.45
N ASP A 15 -4.75 8.91 -6.28
CA ASP A 15 -6.07 9.46 -5.95
C ASP A 15 -6.90 8.47 -5.11
N PRO A 16 -6.86 8.61 -3.76
CA PRO A 16 -7.65 7.79 -2.86
C PRO A 16 -9.16 8.02 -3.03
N ALA A 17 -9.58 9.20 -3.51
CA ALA A 17 -10.98 9.60 -3.58
C ALA A 17 -11.79 8.77 -4.57
N GLN A 18 -11.14 8.18 -5.58
CA GLN A 18 -11.77 7.31 -6.58
C GLN A 18 -12.22 5.95 -6.03
N PHE A 19 -11.76 5.56 -4.84
CA PHE A 19 -12.07 4.25 -4.26
C PHE A 19 -13.16 4.38 -3.19
N ASN A 20 -14.00 3.36 -3.03
CA ASN A 20 -15.01 3.33 -1.96
C ASN A 20 -14.35 3.23 -0.57
N SER A 21 -14.99 3.79 0.46
CA SER A 21 -14.41 3.93 1.80
C SER A 21 -13.94 2.60 2.42
N SER A 22 -14.73 1.53 2.32
CA SER A 22 -14.36 0.20 2.83
C SER A 22 -13.10 -0.36 2.16
N TYR A 23 -12.96 -0.11 0.86
CA TYR A 23 -11.80 -0.55 0.09
C TYR A 23 -10.56 0.32 0.35
N ARG A 24 -10.72 1.61 0.66
CA ARG A 24 -9.59 2.48 1.08
C ARG A 24 -8.90 1.93 2.31
N SER A 25 -9.64 1.54 3.34
CA SER A 25 -9.07 0.99 4.58
C SER A 25 -8.24 -0.28 4.32
N LYS A 26 -8.72 -1.15 3.42
CA LYS A 26 -7.97 -2.35 3.01
C LYS A 26 -6.68 -2.01 2.28
N LEU A 27 -6.72 -1.01 1.39
CA LEU A 27 -5.54 -0.58 0.64
C LEU A 27 -4.51 0.11 1.55
N TYR A 28 -4.95 0.97 2.47
CA TYR A 28 -4.08 1.56 3.49
C TYR A 28 -3.38 0.49 4.33
N TYR A 29 -4.11 -0.51 4.81
CA TYR A 29 -3.54 -1.61 5.60
C TYR A 29 -2.46 -2.38 4.81
N ARG A 30 -2.76 -2.75 3.56
CA ARG A 30 -1.82 -3.46 2.69
C ARG A 30 -0.55 -2.67 2.42
N ILE A 31 -0.69 -1.40 2.07
CA ILE A 31 0.44 -0.51 1.79
C ILE A 31 1.28 -0.34 3.06
N SER A 32 0.65 -0.11 4.21
CA SER A 32 1.36 0.06 5.49
C SER A 32 2.18 -1.19 5.86
N LYS A 33 1.63 -2.39 5.67
CA LYS A 33 2.36 -3.65 5.88
C LYS A 33 3.58 -3.78 4.97
N LYS A 34 3.46 -3.38 3.71
CA LYS A 34 4.58 -3.40 2.76
C LYS A 34 5.65 -2.38 3.15
N VAL A 35 5.26 -1.16 3.51
CA VAL A 35 6.19 -0.11 3.95
C VAL A 35 6.94 -0.56 5.20
N LEU A 36 6.24 -1.11 6.19
CA LEU A 36 6.87 -1.63 7.39
C LEU A 36 7.91 -2.72 7.06
N ALA A 37 7.54 -3.71 6.24
CA ALA A 37 8.46 -4.76 5.83
C ALA A 37 9.67 -4.21 5.05
N SER A 38 9.48 -3.19 4.20
CA SER A 38 10.59 -2.51 3.52
C SER A 38 11.52 -1.79 4.49
N VAL A 39 10.97 -1.15 5.52
CA VAL A 39 11.75 -0.44 6.54
C VAL A 39 12.52 -1.44 7.40
N GLU A 40 11.88 -2.53 7.83
CA GLU A 40 12.55 -3.63 8.55
C GLU A 40 13.73 -4.19 7.75
N LEU A 41 13.54 -4.45 6.45
CA LEU A 41 14.62 -4.91 5.55
C LEU A 41 15.75 -3.91 5.34
N LEU A 42 15.53 -2.61 5.57
CA LEU A 42 16.57 -1.58 5.44
C LEU A 42 17.33 -1.36 6.76
N LEU A 43 16.78 -1.84 7.88
CA LEU A 43 17.35 -1.69 9.22
C LEU A 43 18.11 -2.94 9.68
N ASP A 44 17.92 -4.08 9.01
CA ASP A 44 18.79 -5.27 9.06
C ASP A 44 20.08 -5.06 8.24
#